data_AF-A0A1Y3SRS9-F1
#
_entry.id   AF-A0A1Y3SRS9-F1
#
_cell.length_a   1.000
_cell.length_b   1.000
_cell.length_c   1.000
_cell.angle_alpha   90.00
_cell.angle_beta   90.00
_cell.angle_gamma   90.00
#
_symmetry.space_group_name_H-M   'P 1'
#
loop_
_entity.id
_entity.type
_entity.pdbx_description
1 polymer ?
#
loop_
_entity_poly.entity_id
_entity_poly.type
_entity_poly.pdbx_seq_one_letter_code
_entity_poly.pdbx_strand_id
1 'polypeptide(L)'
;MSVSGNIPSRKGFYVGDICYVLGDELYHNVWGKWYGYKDGIFKDPKTHLHFAVAGTAYGDGCYLGNDGSEFPVDAGVIGLVPLELVGKYDGLEYGKVVEVPGIAYFKSEGGKFEVELPNGEDLLIDTEG
;
A
#
# COMPACT_ATOMS: atom_id res chain seq x y z
N MET A 1 9.42 6.85 11.28
CA MET A 1 8.06 6.79 11.87
C MET A 1 7.56 5.38 11.66
N SER A 2 6.87 4.76 12.62
CA SER A 2 6.28 3.43 12.39
C SER A 2 4.81 3.57 12.03
N VAL A 3 4.36 2.86 11.00
CA VAL A 3 2.94 2.72 10.66
C VAL A 3 2.56 1.28 10.89
N SER A 4 1.45 1.00 11.56
CA SER A 4 0.90 -0.35 11.60
C SER A 4 -0.61 -0.38 11.79
N GLY A 5 -1.26 -1.41 11.27
CA GLY A 5 -2.69 -1.65 11.50
C GLY A 5 -3.32 -2.65 10.56
N ASN A 6 -4.56 -3.01 10.91
CA ASN A 6 -5.39 -3.96 10.18
C ASN A 6 -6.23 -3.25 9.11
N ILE A 7 -6.16 -3.74 7.88
CA ILE A 7 -6.89 -3.22 6.74
C ILE A 7 -7.88 -4.30 6.27
N PRO A 8 -9.21 -4.08 6.40
CA PRO A 8 -10.21 -5.02 5.90
C PRO A 8 -10.50 -4.79 4.41
N SER A 9 -10.75 -5.88 3.68
CA SER A 9 -11.30 -5.85 2.32
C SER A 9 -12.27 -7.01 2.09
N ARG A 10 -13.29 -6.77 1.27
CA ARG A 10 -14.23 -7.78 0.76
C ARG A 10 -13.82 -8.35 -0.59
N LYS A 11 -12.79 -7.81 -1.24
CA LYS A 11 -12.30 -8.25 -2.55
C LYS A 11 -10.88 -8.79 -2.49
N GLY A 12 -10.02 -8.17 -1.69
CA GLY A 12 -8.60 -8.44 -1.68
C GLY A 12 -7.77 -7.17 -1.60
N PHE A 13 -6.48 -7.29 -1.86
CA PHE A 13 -5.50 -6.25 -1.59
C PHE A 13 -4.55 -6.05 -2.77
N TYR A 14 -4.11 -4.82 -2.92
CA TYR A 14 -2.92 -4.43 -3.67
C TYR A 14 -1.83 -4.00 -2.69
N VAL A 15 -0.60 -4.43 -2.93
CA VAL A 15 0.61 -3.96 -2.25
C VAL A 15 1.57 -3.40 -3.29
N GLY A 16 2.00 -2.16 -3.11
CA GLY A 16 2.92 -1.48 -4.03
C GLY A 16 2.81 0.03 -3.88
N ASP A 17 3.39 0.77 -4.83
CA ASP A 17 3.23 2.22 -4.83
C ASP A 17 1.75 2.58 -5.11
N ILE A 18 1.17 3.37 -4.21
CA ILE A 18 -0.24 3.75 -4.25
C ILE A 18 -0.55 4.74 -5.38
N CYS A 19 0.46 5.41 -5.96
CA CYS A 19 0.28 6.35 -7.07
C CYS A 19 -0.26 5.66 -8.33
N TYR A 20 0.08 4.38 -8.51
CA TYR A 20 -0.38 3.57 -9.64
C TYR A 20 -1.84 3.18 -9.53
N VAL A 21 -2.40 3.02 -8.32
CA VAL A 21 -3.74 2.44 -8.13
C VAL A 21 -4.78 3.40 -7.58
N LEU A 22 -4.40 4.42 -6.81
CA LEU A 22 -5.37 5.37 -6.25
C LEU A 22 -5.81 6.37 -7.32
N GLY A 23 -7.12 6.61 -7.38
CA GLY A 23 -7.69 7.70 -8.16
C GLY A 23 -7.42 9.07 -7.54
N ASP A 24 -7.55 10.13 -8.35
CA ASP A 24 -7.20 11.52 -7.99
C ASP A 24 -7.81 12.00 -6.67
N GLU A 25 -9.05 11.59 -6.36
CA GLU A 25 -9.72 11.98 -5.12
C GLU A 25 -8.96 11.47 -3.88
N LEU A 26 -8.61 10.18 -3.85
CA LEU A 26 -7.91 9.61 -2.72
C LEU A 26 -6.46 10.08 -2.67
N TYR A 27 -5.81 10.17 -3.84
CA TYR A 27 -4.41 10.54 -3.94
C TYR A 27 -4.18 12.03 -3.63
N HIS A 28 -4.81 12.95 -4.38
CA HIS A 28 -4.56 14.38 -4.25
C HIS A 28 -5.36 15.05 -3.13
N ASN A 29 -6.60 14.61 -2.85
CA ASN A 29 -7.42 15.26 -1.83
C ASN A 29 -7.26 14.60 -0.47
N VAL A 30 -7.59 13.31 -0.33
CA VAL A 30 -7.54 12.64 0.98
C VAL A 30 -6.09 12.56 1.46
N TRP A 31 -5.22 11.83 0.78
CA TRP A 31 -3.83 11.67 1.22
C TRP A 31 -3.02 12.97 1.09
N GLY A 32 -3.11 13.64 -0.07
CA GLY A 32 -2.39 14.89 -0.35
C GLY A 32 -2.87 16.09 0.48
N LYS A 33 -4.04 16.63 0.17
CA LYS A 33 -4.51 17.89 0.77
C LYS A 33 -4.86 17.78 2.24
N TRP A 34 -5.50 16.70 2.69
CA TRP A 34 -5.97 16.60 4.08
C TRP A 34 -4.88 16.08 5.02
N TYR A 35 -4.07 15.14 4.56
CA TYR A 35 -3.04 14.50 5.38
C TYR A 35 -1.61 14.91 5.04
N GLY A 36 -1.39 15.66 3.96
CA GLY A 36 -0.08 16.21 3.60
C GLY A 36 0.91 15.15 3.13
N TYR A 37 0.45 14.11 2.44
CA TYR A 37 1.25 12.97 1.98
C TYR A 37 2.05 12.27 3.10
N LYS A 38 1.54 12.31 4.34
CA LYS A 38 2.20 11.68 5.48
C LYS A 38 2.05 10.17 5.43
N ASP A 39 2.99 9.50 6.10
CA ASP A 39 2.86 8.09 6.49
C ASP A 39 1.65 7.90 7.40
N GLY A 40 0.89 6.83 7.20
CA GLY A 40 -0.23 6.49 8.06
C GLY A 40 -1.25 5.54 7.46
N ILE A 41 -2.34 5.37 8.21
CA ILE A 41 -3.54 4.68 7.77
C ILE A 41 -4.63 5.73 7.61
N PHE A 42 -5.18 5.82 6.41
CA PHE A 42 -6.15 6.84 6.05
C PHE A 42 -7.46 6.20 5.62
N LYS A 43 -8.55 6.92 5.85
CA LYS A 43 -9.90 6.47 5.59
C LYS A 43 -10.49 7.22 4.40
N ASP A 44 -11.03 6.48 3.44
CA ASP A 44 -11.87 7.09 2.41
C ASP A 44 -13.18 7.58 3.04
N PRO A 45 -13.51 8.89 2.98
CA PRO A 45 -14.75 9.41 3.53
C PRO A 45 -16.00 8.84 2.85
N LYS A 46 -15.91 8.35 1.60
CA LYS A 46 -17.05 7.85 0.81
C LYS A 46 -17.39 6.39 1.13
N THR A 47 -16.40 5.50 1.07
CA THR A 47 -16.60 4.05 1.30
C THR A 47 -16.36 3.63 2.74
N HIS A 48 -15.71 4.47 3.54
CA HIS A 48 -15.25 4.18 4.90
C HIS A 48 -14.19 3.07 5.02
N LEU A 49 -13.64 2.62 3.89
CA LEU A 49 -12.50 1.71 3.87
C LEU A 49 -11.21 2.46 4.19
N HIS A 50 -10.21 1.70 4.64
CA HIS A 50 -8.90 2.23 4.99
C HIS A 50 -7.85 1.77 3.99
N PHE A 51 -6.81 2.56 3.79
CA PHE A 51 -5.58 2.14 3.13
C PHE A 51 -4.38 2.58 4.00
N ALA A 52 -3.30 1.83 3.95
CA ALA A 52 -2.05 2.17 4.61
C ALA A 52 -1.01 2.62 3.59
N VAL A 53 -0.14 3.54 4.00
CA VAL A 53 1.00 4.00 3.19
C VAL A 53 2.14 4.44 4.10
N ALA A 54 3.37 4.14 3.71
CA ALA A 54 4.57 4.66 4.35
C ALA A 54 5.70 4.87 3.33
N GLY A 55 6.57 5.83 3.63
CA GLY A 55 7.77 6.11 2.86
C GLY A 55 8.77 4.95 2.84
N THR A 56 9.43 4.77 1.69
CA THR A 56 10.61 3.90 1.55
C THR A 56 11.84 4.57 2.18
N ALA A 57 12.94 3.84 2.35
CA ALA A 57 14.16 4.38 2.94
C ALA A 57 14.85 5.41 2.03
N TYR A 58 14.76 5.25 0.70
CA TYR A 58 15.49 6.05 -0.28
C TYR A 58 14.62 6.77 -1.31
N GLY A 59 13.29 6.75 -1.15
CA GLY A 59 12.36 7.34 -2.10
C GLY A 59 12.07 6.41 -3.28
N ASP A 60 12.18 6.95 -4.49
CA ASP A 60 11.83 6.24 -5.72
C ASP A 60 12.84 5.12 -6.04
N GLY A 61 12.38 4.06 -6.72
CA GLY A 61 13.22 2.91 -7.03
C GLY A 61 12.43 1.67 -7.42
N CYS A 62 13.09 0.52 -7.42
CA CYS A 62 12.44 -0.78 -7.55
C CYS A 62 12.98 -1.70 -6.44
N TYR A 63 12.07 -2.19 -5.60
CA TYR A 63 12.41 -2.97 -4.41
C TYR A 63 11.91 -4.41 -4.56
N LEU A 64 12.67 -5.36 -4.02
CA LEU A 64 12.35 -6.78 -4.14
C LEU A 64 11.68 -7.28 -2.86
N GLY A 65 10.56 -7.98 -3.01
CA GLY A 65 9.94 -8.75 -1.95
C GLY A 65 10.68 -10.05 -1.67
N ASN A 66 10.51 -10.61 -0.47
CA ASN A 66 11.00 -11.95 -0.13
C ASN A 66 10.44 -13.08 -1.02
N ASP A 67 9.32 -12.84 -1.70
CA ASP A 67 8.69 -13.78 -2.64
C ASP A 67 9.18 -13.62 -4.09
N GLY A 68 10.12 -12.69 -4.33
CA GLY A 68 10.64 -12.38 -5.66
C GLY A 68 9.80 -11.38 -6.47
N SER A 69 8.71 -10.85 -5.90
CA SER A 69 7.93 -9.77 -6.53
C SER A 69 8.73 -8.48 -6.56
N GLU A 70 8.64 -7.75 -7.66
CA GLU A 70 9.24 -6.42 -7.82
C GLU A 70 8.22 -5.33 -7.52
N PHE A 71 8.64 -4.31 -6.79
CA PHE A 71 7.83 -3.16 -6.39
C PHE A 71 8.49 -1.89 -6.93
N PRO A 72 8.17 -1.48 -8.17
CA PRO A 72 8.52 -0.15 -8.66
C PRO A 72 7.81 0.93 -7.84
N VAL A 73 8.50 2.04 -7.59
CA VAL A 73 8.07 3.15 -6.73
C VAL A 73 8.46 4.47 -7.39
N ASP A 74 7.48 5.33 -7.61
CA ASP A 74 7.58 6.67 -8.24
C ASP A 74 7.17 7.82 -7.30
N ALA A 75 6.52 7.51 -6.17
CA ALA A 75 6.09 8.47 -5.17
C ALA A 75 6.84 8.31 -3.83
N GLY A 76 7.92 7.54 -3.82
CA GLY A 76 8.72 7.22 -2.64
C GLY A 76 7.98 6.48 -1.53
N VAL A 77 6.91 5.75 -1.86
CA VAL A 77 6.06 5.06 -0.87
C VAL A 77 5.66 3.66 -1.31
N ILE A 78 5.36 2.81 -0.32
CA ILE A 78 4.65 1.55 -0.51
C ILE A 78 3.42 1.57 0.40
N GLY A 79 2.30 1.06 -0.12
CA GLY A 79 1.05 0.97 0.64
C GLY A 79 0.32 -0.35 0.47
N LEU A 80 -0.69 -0.51 1.32
CA LEU A 80 -1.64 -1.62 1.32
C LEU A 80 -3.03 -1.04 1.05
N VAL A 81 -3.62 -1.40 -0.09
CA VAL A 81 -4.85 -0.81 -0.61
C VAL A 81 -5.90 -1.90 -0.85
N PRO A 82 -7.09 -1.84 -0.23
CA PRO A 82 -8.21 -2.68 -0.61
C PRO A 82 -8.56 -2.53 -2.10
N LEU A 83 -8.84 -3.63 -2.80
CA LEU A 83 -9.17 -3.59 -4.24
C LEU A 83 -10.45 -2.79 -4.54
N GLU A 84 -11.29 -2.53 -3.55
CA GLU A 84 -12.43 -1.61 -3.67
C GLU A 84 -12.04 -0.14 -3.81
N LEU A 85 -10.83 0.24 -3.38
CA LEU A 85 -10.31 1.61 -3.45
C LEU A 85 -9.46 1.88 -4.71
N VAL A 86 -9.23 0.85 -5.53
CA VAL A 86 -8.50 0.99 -6.80
C VAL A 86 -9.32 1.83 -7.78
N GLY A 87 -8.76 2.97 -8.17
CA GLY A 87 -9.30 3.89 -9.17
C GLY A 87 -8.61 3.78 -10.53
N LYS A 88 -7.43 3.17 -10.58
CA LYS A 88 -6.60 2.97 -11.79
C LYS A 88 -6.23 1.49 -11.88
N TYR A 89 -6.90 0.75 -12.75
CA TYR A 89 -6.79 -0.72 -12.80
C TYR A 89 -5.59 -1.21 -13.63
N ASP A 90 -5.14 -0.40 -14.58
CA ASP A 90 -3.89 -0.59 -15.31
C ASP A 90 -2.69 -0.61 -14.37
N GLY A 91 -2.68 0.21 -13.31
CA GLY A 91 -1.60 0.24 -12.33
C GLY A 91 -1.45 -1.00 -11.46
N LEU A 92 -2.37 -1.96 -11.51
CA LEU A 92 -2.28 -3.20 -10.74
C LEU A 92 -1.07 -4.07 -11.13
N GLU A 93 -0.54 -3.90 -12.34
CA GLU A 93 0.65 -4.65 -12.81
C GLU A 93 1.95 -4.24 -12.11
N TYR A 94 1.97 -3.09 -11.42
CA TYR A 94 3.15 -2.52 -10.76
C TYR A 94 3.25 -2.88 -9.27
N GLY A 95 2.55 -3.92 -8.85
CA GLY A 95 2.60 -4.40 -7.47
C GLY A 95 2.05 -5.81 -7.34
N LYS A 96 1.93 -6.25 -6.08
CA LYS A 96 1.37 -7.56 -5.75
C LYS A 96 -0.13 -7.43 -5.53
N VAL A 97 -0.91 -8.25 -6.24
CA VAL A 97 -2.36 -8.33 -6.10
C VAL A 97 -2.75 -9.66 -5.48
N VAL A 98 -3.58 -9.60 -4.43
CA VAL A 98 -4.12 -10.77 -3.74
C VAL A 98 -5.64 -10.66 -3.72
N GLU A 99 -6.32 -11.43 -4.55
CA GLU A 99 -7.79 -11.45 -4.67
C GLU A 99 -8.46 -12.36 -3.63
N VAL A 100 -8.07 -12.20 -2.36
CA VAL A 100 -8.63 -12.95 -1.23
C VAL A 100 -9.24 -11.97 -0.24
N PRO A 101 -10.57 -12.03 0.01
CA PRO A 101 -11.21 -11.21 1.03
C PRO A 101 -10.68 -11.53 2.43
N GLY A 102 -10.65 -10.54 3.31
CA GLY A 102 -10.23 -10.74 4.69
C GLY A 102 -9.69 -9.48 5.33
N ILE A 103 -8.77 -9.68 6.27
CA ILE A 103 -8.03 -8.61 6.94
C ILE A 103 -6.56 -8.86 6.63
N ALA A 104 -5.90 -7.85 6.08
CA ALA A 104 -4.44 -7.83 5.95
C ALA A 104 -3.86 -6.92 7.03
N TYR A 105 -2.71 -7.30 7.59
CA TYR A 105 -1.98 -6.47 8.53
C TYR A 105 -0.82 -5.78 7.80
N PHE A 106 -0.70 -4.47 7.96
CA PHE A 106 0.42 -3.69 7.43
C PHE A 106 1.27 -3.20 8.58
N LYS A 107 2.59 -3.28 8.42
CA LYS A 107 3.56 -2.64 9.30
C LYS A 107 4.71 -2.08 8.47
N SER A 108 5.13 -0.87 8.78
CA SER A 108 6.32 -0.25 8.21
C SER A 108 7.14 0.44 9.30
N GLU A 109 8.45 0.20 9.30
CA GLU A 109 9.42 0.84 10.18
C GLU A 109 10.77 0.97 9.48
N GLY A 110 11.26 2.21 9.30
CA GLY A 110 12.58 2.45 8.71
C GLY A 110 12.73 1.94 7.28
N GLY A 111 11.67 2.02 6.45
CA GLY A 111 11.71 1.52 5.08
C GLY A 111 11.63 -0.01 4.97
N LYS A 112 11.36 -0.73 6.06
CA LYS A 112 11.03 -2.15 6.06
C LYS A 112 9.53 -2.30 6.15
N PHE A 113 8.96 -3.11 5.27
CA PHE A 113 7.53 -3.36 5.18
C PHE A 113 7.25 -4.82 5.46
N GLU A 114 6.32 -5.07 6.38
CA GLU A 114 5.80 -6.39 6.71
C GLU A 114 4.29 -6.37 6.40
N VAL A 115 3.84 -7.24 5.51
CA VAL A 115 2.43 -7.34 5.13
C VAL A 115 1.95 -8.78 5.26
N GLU A 116 1.10 -9.04 6.25
CA GLU A 116 0.44 -10.32 6.43
C GLU A 116 -0.86 -10.32 5.62
N LEU A 117 -0.95 -11.19 4.62
CA LEU A 117 -2.08 -11.26 3.70
C LEU A 117 -3.10 -12.32 4.14
N PRO A 118 -4.39 -12.16 3.78
CA PRO A 118 -5.45 -13.08 4.20
C PRO A 118 -5.34 -14.50 3.62
N ASN A 119 -4.50 -14.71 2.60
CA ASN A 119 -4.17 -16.02 2.06
C ASN A 119 -3.09 -16.77 2.88
N GLY A 120 -2.57 -16.15 3.94
CA GLY A 120 -1.50 -16.70 4.77
C GLY A 120 -0.09 -16.42 4.24
N GLU A 121 0.06 -15.59 3.21
CA GLU A 121 1.37 -15.11 2.74
C GLU A 121 1.86 -13.95 3.61
N ASP A 122 3.14 -14.00 3.97
CA ASP A 122 3.85 -12.91 4.62
C ASP A 122 4.81 -12.27 3.62
N LEU A 123 4.49 -11.04 3.21
CA LEU A 123 5.32 -10.25 2.30
C LEU A 123 6.25 -9.34 3.09
N LEU A 124 7.54 -9.46 2.83
CA LEU A 124 8.59 -8.62 3.40
C LEU A 124 9.26 -7.84 2.27
N ILE A 125 9.32 -6.52 2.41
CA ILE A 125 10.03 -5.63 1.47
C ILE A 125 11.03 -4.80 2.28
N ASP A 126 12.31 -4.95 1.98
CA ASP A 126 13.38 -4.14 2.58
C ASP A 126 13.85 -3.11 1.56
N THR A 127 13.67 -1.83 1.88
CA THR A 127 14.08 -0.72 1.00
C THR A 127 15.42 -0.10 1.40
N GLU A 128 16.07 -0.61 2.45
CA GLU A 128 17.41 -0.18 2.91
C GLU A 128 18.57 -0.89 2.17
N GLY A 129 18.26 -1.74 1.18
CA GLY A 129 19.19 -2.64 0.48
C GLY A 129 20.57 -2.08 0.13
#